data_AF-A0A8D8L3T7-F1
#
_entry.id   AF-A0A8D8L3T7-F1
#
_cell.length_a   1.000
_cell.length_b   1.000
_cell.length_c   1.000
_cell.angle_alpha   90.00
_cell.angle_beta   90.00
_cell.angle_gamma   90.00
#
_symmetry.space_group_name_H-M   'P 1'
#
loop_
_entity.id
_entity.type
_entity.pdbx_description
1 polymer ?
#
loop_
_entity_poly.entity_id
_entity_poly.type
_entity_poly.pdbx_seq_one_letter_code
_entity_poly.pdbx_strand_id
1 'polypeptide(L)'
;VTSGGHLQVRKGSPVRLECSATGNPMPNITWTRKNNLLPNGEEQFTSSVYVIENMDRHKGGTYICTANNGVGQVATSQIILHVLYPPEISVENPIVYSGEGQEAMLVCIVHASHS
;
A
#
# COMPACT_ATOMS: atom_id res chain seq x y z
N VAL A 1 -18.68 8.13 11.12
CA VAL A 1 -17.84 7.28 12.00
C VAL A 1 -16.67 6.80 11.18
N THR A 2 -15.48 7.35 11.41
CA THR A 2 -14.25 6.99 10.71
C THR A 2 -13.67 5.73 11.33
N SER A 3 -14.16 4.56 10.92
CA SER A 3 -13.47 3.31 11.23
C SER A 3 -12.27 3.20 10.29
N GLY A 4 -11.12 3.68 10.76
CA GLY A 4 -9.85 3.26 10.18
C GLY A 4 -9.68 1.76 10.38
N GLY A 5 -9.14 1.07 9.37
CA GLY A 5 -9.03 -0.39 9.37
C GLY A 5 -7.58 -0.85 9.19
N HIS A 6 -7.19 -1.92 9.88
CA HIS A 6 -5.97 -2.65 9.59
C HIS A 6 -6.33 -3.97 8.93
N LEU A 7 -5.86 -4.21 7.70
CA LEU A 7 -6.13 -5.43 6.95
C LEU A 7 -4.81 -6.16 6.71
N GLN A 8 -4.76 -7.42 7.10
CA GLN A 8 -3.68 -8.33 6.75
C GLN A 8 -4.07 -9.12 5.49
N VAL A 9 -3.21 -9.11 4.48
CA VAL A 9 -3.47 -9.78 3.19
C VAL A 9 -2.24 -10.56 2.77
N ARG A 10 -2.40 -11.79 2.29
CA ARG A 10 -1.29 -12.60 1.79
C ARG A 10 -0.83 -12.12 0.41
N LYS A 11 0.48 -12.14 0.15
CA LYS A 11 1.04 -11.93 -1.19
C LYS A 11 0.34 -12.85 -2.20
N GLY A 12 0.11 -12.34 -3.41
CA GLY A 12 -0.61 -13.03 -4.47
C GLY A 12 -2.12 -12.95 -4.38
N SER A 13 -2.68 -12.59 -3.22
CA SER A 13 -4.13 -12.51 -3.04
C SER A 13 -4.69 -11.18 -3.52
N PRO A 14 -5.93 -11.14 -4.03
CA PRO A 14 -6.62 -9.89 -4.28
C PRO A 14 -7.10 -9.26 -2.97
N VAL A 15 -7.24 -7.93 -2.97
CA VAL A 15 -7.90 -7.19 -1.89
C VAL A 15 -8.89 -6.19 -2.45
N ARG A 16 -10.04 -6.10 -1.80
CA ARG A 16 -11.09 -5.12 -2.08
C ARG A 16 -11.15 -4.12 -0.94
N LEU A 17 -10.78 -2.88 -1.22
CA LEU A 17 -10.95 -1.74 -0.32
C LEU A 17 -12.31 -1.12 -0.56
N GLU A 18 -13.07 -0.91 0.50
CA GLU A 18 -14.41 -0.33 0.41
C GLU A 18 -14.53 0.84 1.39
N CYS A 19 -15.10 1.94 0.90
CA CYS A 19 -15.36 3.14 1.67
C CYS A 19 -16.77 3.62 1.34
N SER A 20 -17.51 3.98 2.38
CA SER A 20 -18.87 4.51 2.26
C SER A 20 -18.98 5.81 3.04
N ALA A 21 -19.71 6.76 2.46
CA ALA A 21 -19.98 8.05 3.05
C ALA A 21 -21.39 8.50 2.69
N THR A 22 -22.01 9.26 3.58
CA THR A 22 -23.35 9.82 3.42
C THR A 22 -23.27 11.34 3.48
N GLY A 23 -24.10 12.04 2.72
CA GLY A 23 -24.17 13.50 2.73
C GLY A 23 -25.23 14.00 1.76
N ASN A 24 -25.56 15.29 1.85
CA ASN A 24 -26.40 15.98 0.88
C ASN A 24 -25.68 17.24 0.36
N PRO A 25 -25.28 17.31 -0.92
CA PRO A 25 -25.39 16.29 -1.96
C PRO A 25 -24.62 14.98 -1.63
N MET A 26 -24.89 13.90 -2.36
CA MET A 26 -24.17 12.63 -2.20
C MET A 26 -22.67 12.84 -2.45
N PRO A 27 -21.76 12.44 -1.54
CA PRO A 27 -20.33 12.66 -1.71
C PRO A 27 -19.72 11.74 -2.76
N ASN A 28 -18.78 12.26 -3.54
CA ASN A 28 -17.88 11.47 -4.38
C ASN A 28 -16.73 10.93 -3.52
N ILE A 29 -16.33 9.68 -3.80
CA ILE A 29 -15.25 8.98 -3.08
C ILE A 29 -14.03 8.85 -3.98
N THR A 30 -12.89 9.29 -3.46
CA THR A 30 -11.59 9.23 -4.14
C THR A 30 -10.57 8.53 -3.24
N TRP A 31 -9.84 7.59 -3.81
CA TRP A 31 -8.75 6.86 -3.16
C TRP A 31 -7.40 7.47 -3.54
N THR A 32 -6.53 7.60 -2.55
CA THR A 32 -5.11 7.93 -2.72
C THR A 32 -4.27 7.01 -1.84
N ARG A 33 -2.95 7.01 -2.07
CA ARG A 33 -2.01 6.25 -1.25
C ARG A 33 -1.00 7.19 -0.60
N LYS A 34 -0.75 6.99 0.69
CA LYS A 34 0.18 7.84 1.44
C LYS A 34 1.60 7.68 0.90
N ASN A 35 2.22 8.80 0.52
CA ASN A 35 3.61 8.91 0.07
C ASN A 35 3.95 8.07 -1.18
N ASN A 36 2.97 7.57 -1.93
CA ASN A 36 3.19 6.73 -3.11
C ASN A 36 2.04 6.90 -4.11
N LEU A 37 2.28 6.52 -5.37
CA LEU A 37 1.21 6.29 -6.33
C LEU A 37 0.41 5.03 -5.94
N LEU A 38 -0.84 4.98 -6.39
CA LEU A 38 -1.65 3.78 -6.31
C LEU A 38 -0.98 2.63 -7.09
N PRO A 39 -1.27 1.35 -6.78
CA PRO A 39 -0.70 0.20 -7.49
C PRO A 39 -0.86 0.18 -9.01
N ASN A 40 -1.83 0.92 -9.57
CA ASN A 40 -2.02 1.10 -11.01
C ASN A 40 -1.19 2.26 -11.61
N GLY A 41 -0.37 2.94 -10.81
CA GLY A 41 0.46 4.06 -11.23
C GLY A 41 -0.23 5.42 -11.23
N GLU A 42 -1.50 5.49 -10.81
CA GLU A 42 -2.26 6.74 -10.75
C GLU A 42 -2.10 7.46 -9.40
N GLU A 43 -2.24 8.78 -9.38
CA GLU A 43 -2.26 9.56 -8.14
C GLU A 43 -3.54 9.35 -7.33
N GLN A 44 -4.66 9.12 -8.03
CA GLN A 44 -5.98 8.97 -7.43
C GLN A 44 -6.91 8.06 -8.25
N PHE A 45 -7.89 7.45 -7.59
CA PHE A 45 -8.91 6.62 -8.23
C PHE A 45 -10.30 6.93 -7.65
N THR A 46 -11.30 7.19 -8.50
CA THR A 46 -12.65 7.60 -8.06
C THR A 46 -13.63 6.44 -8.13
N SER A 47 -14.02 5.92 -6.97
CA SER A 47 -15.00 4.84 -6.79
C SER A 47 -15.20 4.60 -5.29
N SER A 48 -16.36 4.08 -4.88
CA SER A 48 -16.54 3.58 -3.49
C SER A 48 -15.67 2.34 -3.20
N VAL A 49 -15.23 1.65 -4.25
CA VAL A 49 -14.49 0.39 -4.18
C VAL A 49 -13.21 0.49 -5.00
N TYR A 50 -12.08 0.12 -4.40
CA TYR A 50 -10.79 -0.04 -5.08
C TYR A 50 -10.28 -1.48 -4.95
N VAL A 51 -10.01 -2.14 -6.07
CA VAL A 51 -9.57 -3.54 -6.11
C VAL A 51 -8.10 -3.61 -6.52
N ILE A 52 -7.31 -4.37 -5.76
CA ILE A 52 -5.91 -4.66 -6.06
C ILE A 52 -5.80 -6.17 -6.26
N GLU A 53 -5.62 -6.62 -7.49
CA GLU A 53 -5.74 -8.04 -7.87
C GLU A 53 -4.61 -8.94 -7.35
N ASN A 54 -3.37 -8.43 -7.36
CA ASN A 54 -2.19 -9.23 -7.01
C ASN A 54 -1.35 -8.46 -5.99
N MET A 55 -1.54 -8.75 -4.71
CA MET A 55 -0.79 -8.11 -3.63
C MET A 55 0.68 -8.53 -3.63
N ASP A 56 1.58 -7.57 -3.47
CA ASP A 56 3.00 -7.79 -3.22
C ASP A 56 3.50 -6.84 -2.12
N ARG A 57 4.73 -7.05 -1.64
CA ARG A 57 5.29 -6.29 -0.51
C ARG A 57 5.31 -4.77 -0.75
N HIS A 58 5.38 -4.33 -2.00
CA HIS A 58 5.41 -2.91 -2.37
C HIS A 58 4.02 -2.30 -2.56
N LYS A 59 2.96 -3.11 -2.48
CA LYS A 59 1.55 -2.65 -2.49
C LYS A 59 0.97 -2.45 -1.09
N GLY A 60 1.70 -2.85 -0.05
CA GLY A 60 1.35 -2.56 1.35
C GLY A 60 1.48 -1.09 1.71
N GLY A 61 0.75 -0.62 2.73
CA GLY A 61 0.82 0.77 3.20
C GLY A 61 -0.55 1.37 3.49
N THR A 62 -0.58 2.69 3.64
CA THR A 62 -1.81 3.42 4.00
C THR A 62 -2.53 3.93 2.76
N TYR A 63 -3.74 3.41 2.55
CA TYR A 63 -4.70 3.88 1.56
C TYR A 63 -5.68 4.83 2.23
N ILE A 64 -5.98 5.94 1.58
CA ILE A 64 -6.83 7.00 2.13
C ILE A 64 -8.03 7.14 1.21
N CYS A 65 -9.24 6.98 1.76
CA CYS A 65 -10.45 7.39 1.05
C CYS A 65 -10.84 8.79 1.51
N THR A 66 -11.17 9.64 0.54
CA THR A 66 -11.66 11.01 0.74
C THR A 66 -13.08 11.08 0.18
N ALA A 67 -14.02 11.55 0.99
CA ALA A 67 -15.40 11.80 0.61
C ALA A 67 -15.65 13.31 0.55
N ASN A 68 -16.08 13.79 -0.62
CA ASN A 68 -16.33 15.22 -0.86
C ASN A 68 -17.68 15.41 -1.56
N ASN A 69 -18.55 16.24 -0.98
CA ASN A 69 -19.83 16.64 -1.55
C ASN A 69 -19.90 18.14 -1.94
N GLY A 70 -18.78 18.85 -1.87
CA GLY A 70 -18.70 20.29 -2.14
C GLY A 70 -19.21 21.18 -1.02
N VAL A 71 -19.64 20.61 0.12
CA VAL A 71 -20.17 21.37 1.26
C VAL A 71 -19.27 21.18 2.48
N GLY A 72 -18.65 22.26 2.92
CA GLY A 72 -17.79 22.24 4.11
C GLY A 72 -16.49 21.48 3.89
N GLN A 73 -16.02 20.81 4.94
CA GLN A 73 -14.76 20.06 4.91
C GLN A 73 -14.95 18.64 4.41
N VAL A 74 -13.95 18.14 3.67
CA VAL A 74 -13.92 16.75 3.22
C VAL A 74 -13.76 15.78 4.40
N ALA A 75 -14.43 14.64 4.32
CA ALA A 75 -14.25 13.56 5.28
C ALA A 75 -13.19 12.58 4.76
N THR A 76 -12.30 12.08 5.63
CA THR A 76 -11.28 11.11 5.25
C THR A 76 -11.26 9.92 6.20
N SER A 77 -10.93 8.74 5.67
CA SER A 77 -10.65 7.53 6.47
C SER A 77 -9.45 6.79 5.88
N GLN A 78 -8.76 6.01 6.71
CA GLN A 78 -7.53 5.33 6.34
C GLN A 78 -7.64 3.83 6.52
N ILE A 79 -7.10 3.08 5.55
CA ILE A 79 -6.94 1.63 5.62
C ILE A 79 -5.45 1.32 5.51
N ILE A 80 -4.92 0.60 6.50
CA ILE A 80 -3.53 0.13 6.52
C ILE A 80 -3.53 -1.30 6.01
N LEU A 81 -2.89 -1.52 4.85
CA LEU A 81 -2.67 -2.84 4.29
C LEU A 81 -1.31 -3.37 4.73
N HIS A 82 -1.34 -4.44 5.53
CA HIS A 82 -0.15 -5.21 5.89
C HIS A 82 -0.08 -6.48 5.05
N VAL A 83 0.99 -6.63 4.28
CA VAL A 83 1.14 -7.77 3.36
C VAL A 83 1.93 -8.86 4.04
N LEU A 84 1.37 -10.06 4.12
CA LEU A 84 2.01 -11.27 4.64
C LEU A 84 2.68 -12.03 3.50
N TYR A 85 3.97 -12.33 3.66
CA TYR A 85 4.75 -13.02 2.63
C TYR A 85 5.89 -13.84 3.26
N PRO A 86 6.24 -15.00 2.67
CA PRO A 86 7.36 -15.80 3.14
C PRO A 86 8.69 -15.04 2.95
N PRO A 87 9.80 -15.51 3.55
CA PRO A 87 11.11 -14.92 3.33
C PRO A 87 11.46 -14.79 1.85
N GLU A 88 11.81 -13.57 1.42
CA GLU A 88 12.29 -13.21 0.09
C GLU A 88 13.69 -12.64 0.20
N ILE A 89 14.60 -13.11 -0.65
CA ILE A 89 15.99 -12.64 -0.69
C ILE A 89 16.11 -11.50 -1.71
N SER A 90 16.73 -10.39 -1.30
CA SER A 90 17.15 -9.27 -2.15
C SER A 90 18.67 -9.12 -2.08
N VAL A 91 19.30 -9.13 -3.26
CA VAL A 91 20.73 -8.92 -3.42
C VAL A 91 20.92 -7.65 -4.25
N GLU A 92 21.39 -6.58 -3.61
CA GLU A 92 21.58 -5.29 -4.30
C GLU A 92 22.79 -5.33 -5.24
N ASN A 93 23.90 -5.91 -4.78
CA ASN A 93 25.14 -6.04 -5.55
C ASN A 93 25.59 -7.50 -5.56
N PRO A 94 25.24 -8.28 -6.60
CA PRO A 94 25.55 -9.71 -6.65
C PRO A 94 27.03 -10.02 -6.86
N ILE A 95 27.81 -9.04 -7.31
CA ILE A 95 29.25 -9.17 -7.54
C ILE A 95 29.95 -8.02 -6.83
N VAL A 96 30.86 -8.36 -5.92
CA VAL A 96 31.69 -7.41 -5.20
C VAL A 96 33.14 -7.65 -5.61
N TYR A 97 33.77 -6.61 -6.15
CA TYR A 97 35.19 -6.62 -6.46
C TYR A 97 35.97 -6.06 -5.26
N SER A 98 37.04 -6.74 -4.85
CA SER A 98 37.93 -6.28 -3.78
C SER A 98 39.38 -6.46 -4.20
N GLY A 99 40.24 -5.53 -3.79
CA GLY A 99 41.68 -5.60 -4.02
C GLY A 99 42.38 -6.52 -3.02
N GLU A 100 43.62 -6.90 -3.33
CA GLU A 100 44.46 -7.67 -2.43
C GLU A 100 44.71 -6.90 -1.12
N GLY A 101 44.46 -7.55 0.02
CA GLY A 101 44.54 -6.94 1.35
C GLY A 101 43.33 -6.10 1.78
N GLN A 102 42.30 -5.97 0.93
CA GLN A 102 41.05 -5.27 1.28
C GLN A 102 39.95 -6.24 1.71
N GLU A 103 39.11 -5.80 2.65
CA GLU A 103 37.94 -6.54 3.10
C GLU A 103 36.75 -6.27 2.17
N ALA A 104 36.09 -7.35 1.73
CA ALA A 104 34.88 -7.28 0.92
C ALA A 104 33.64 -7.49 1.80
N MET A 105 32.62 -6.64 1.65
CA MET A 105 31.34 -6.83 2.32
C MET A 105 30.33 -7.47 1.38
N LEU A 106 29.87 -8.67 1.73
CA LEU A 106 28.77 -9.34 1.04
C LEU A 106 27.48 -9.08 1.80
N VAL A 107 26.56 -8.36 1.17
CA VAL A 107 25.26 -8.02 1.77
C VAL A 107 24.17 -8.87 1.13
N CYS A 108 23.48 -9.65 1.96
CA CYS A 108 22.29 -10.39 1.60
C CYS A 108 21.15 -9.89 2.48
N ILE A 109 20.11 -9.33 1.86
CA ILE A 109 18.95 -8.81 2.59
C ILE A 109 17.82 -9.83 2.47
N VAL A 110 17.20 -10.16 3.60
CA VAL A 110 16.04 -11.06 3.64
C VAL A 110 14.85 -10.28 4.20
N HIS A 111 13.75 -10.25 3.45
CA HIS A 111 12.50 -9.63 3.86
C HIS A 111 11.46 -10.71 4.15
N ALA A 112 10.72 -10.58 5.25
CA ALA A 112 9.62 -11.48 5.58
C ALA A 112 8.53 -10.71 6.35
N SER A 113 7.31 -11.24 6.33
CA SER A 113 6.19 -10.67 7.08
C SER A 113 5.25 -11.77 7.58
N HIS A 114 4.96 -11.74 8.89
CA HIS A 114 4.04 -12.67 9.55
C HIS A 114 2.85 -11.92 10.17
N SER A 115 1.79 -12.67 10.51
CA SER A 115 0.57 -12.15 11.13
C SER A 115 0.78 -11.76 12.59
#